data_AF-A0A1C3UXQ0-F1
#
_entry.id   AF-A0A1C3UXQ0-F1
#
_cell.length_a   1.000
_cell.length_b   1.000
_cell.length_c   1.000
_cell.angle_alpha   90.00
_cell.angle_beta   90.00
_cell.angle_gamma   90.00
#
_symmetry.space_group_name_H-M   'P 1'
#
loop_
_entity.id
_entity.type
_entity.pdbx_description
1 polymer ?
#
loop_
_entity_poly.entity_id
_entity_poly.type
_entity_poly.pdbx_seq_one_letter_code
_entity_poly.pdbx_strand_id
1 'polypeptide(L)'
;MTEKETLAADADSEQQRLADLAEIGDIDLSQYAPGTFGCHEAMHTTSLMLDMTDDHLLQHPAIVADPEFYRLAGEVHEALFALYQAIGEKHLAD
;
A
#
# COMPACT_ATOMS: atom_id res chain seq x y z
N MET A 1 6.42 8.37 -18.15
CA MET A 1 4.98 8.69 -18.29
C MET A 1 4.84 10.18 -18.38
N THR A 2 3.94 10.65 -19.25
CA THR A 2 3.58 12.06 -19.38
C THR A 2 2.61 12.47 -18.27
N GLU A 3 2.58 13.75 -17.89
CA GLU A 3 1.68 14.26 -16.84
C GLU A 3 0.20 13.90 -17.12
N LYS A 4 -0.18 13.80 -18.40
CA LYS A 4 -1.52 13.41 -18.84
C LYS A 4 -1.83 11.93 -18.58
N GLU A 5 -0.84 11.04 -18.64
CA GLU A 5 -1.01 9.61 -18.32
C GLU A 5 -1.12 9.38 -16.81
N THR A 6 -0.39 10.17 -16.01
CA THR A 6 -0.49 10.14 -14.54
C THR A 6 -1.86 10.62 -14.07
N LEU A 7 -2.36 11.74 -14.59
CA LEU A 7 -3.69 12.27 -14.24
C LEU A 7 -4.83 11.32 -14.60
N ALA A 8 -4.69 10.58 -15.70
CA ALA A 8 -5.67 9.58 -16.10
C ALA A 8 -5.66 8.34 -15.19
N ALA A 9 -4.47 7.89 -14.77
CA ALA A 9 -4.30 6.78 -13.83
C ALA A 9 -4.84 7.13 -12.43
N ASP A 10 -4.65 8.37 -11.97
CA ASP A 10 -5.15 8.85 -10.68
C ASP A 10 -6.70 8.88 -10.66
N ALA A 11 -7.32 9.30 -11.76
CA ALA A 11 -8.78 9.34 -11.87
C ALA A 11 -9.41 7.94 -11.89
N ASP A 12 -8.76 6.98 -12.57
CA ASP A 12 -9.20 5.58 -12.60
C ASP A 12 -9.06 4.93 -11.21
N SER A 13 -7.98 5.25 -10.50
CA SER A 13 -7.74 4.78 -9.14
C SER A 13 -8.79 5.28 -8.14
N GLU A 14 -9.18 6.56 -8.19
CA GLU A 14 -10.22 7.09 -7.29
C GLU A 14 -11.60 6.49 -7.61
N GLN A 15 -11.92 6.27 -8.89
CA GLN A 15 -13.15 5.60 -9.28
C GLN A 15 -13.20 4.18 -8.72
N GLN A 16 -12.11 3.42 -8.81
CA GLN A 16 -12.04 2.07 -8.24
C GLN A 16 -12.18 2.10 -6.71
N ARG A 17 -11.50 3.03 -6.02
CA ARG A 17 -11.61 3.19 -4.56
C ARG A 17 -13.04 3.45 -4.09
N LEU A 18 -13.80 4.27 -4.83
CA LEU A 18 -15.20 4.55 -4.53
C LEU A 18 -16.10 3.32 -4.80
N ALA A 19 -15.80 2.55 -5.84
CA ALA A 19 -16.51 1.29 -6.12
C ALA A 19 -16.29 0.26 -5.02
N ASP A 20 -15.03 0.06 -4.59
CA ASP A 20 -14.68 -0.86 -3.51
C ASP A 20 -15.34 -0.44 -2.18
N LEU A 21 -15.34 0.87 -1.88
CA LEU A 21 -16.01 1.40 -0.69
C LEU A 21 -17.53 1.16 -0.72
N ALA A 22 -18.16 1.25 -1.89
CA ALA A 22 -19.58 0.95 -2.05
C ALA A 22 -19.89 -0.56 -1.90
N GLU A 23 -18.97 -1.44 -2.33
CA GLU A 23 -19.10 -2.89 -2.19
C GLU A 23 -18.97 -3.36 -0.73
N ILE A 24 -18.07 -2.71 0.02
CA ILE A 24 -17.86 -2.97 1.45
C ILE A 24 -19.16 -2.77 2.29
N GLY A 25 -20.07 -1.91 1.82
CA GLY A 25 -21.39 -1.73 2.41
C GLY A 25 -21.40 -0.86 3.68
N ASP A 26 -22.29 -1.17 4.63
CA ASP A 26 -22.50 -0.38 5.85
C ASP A 26 -21.43 -0.69 6.91
N ILE A 27 -20.23 -0.15 6.72
CA ILE A 27 -19.14 -0.18 7.70
C ILE A 27 -19.04 1.17 8.40
N ASP A 28 -18.95 1.14 9.73
CA ASP A 28 -18.60 2.29 10.55
C ASP A 28 -17.12 2.65 10.37
N LEU A 29 -16.84 3.53 9.40
CA LEU A 29 -15.49 3.99 9.08
C LEU A 29 -14.80 4.73 10.24
N SER A 30 -15.55 5.18 11.26
CA SER A 30 -14.95 5.84 12.42
C SER A 30 -14.04 4.89 13.22
N GLN A 31 -14.25 3.57 13.12
CA GLN A 31 -13.41 2.55 13.74
C GLN A 31 -12.02 2.43 13.10
N TYR A 32 -11.84 3.00 11.90
CA TYR A 32 -10.58 2.98 11.13
C TYR A 32 -9.95 4.36 10.98
N ALA A 33 -10.45 5.37 11.69
CA ALA A 33 -9.87 6.71 11.70
C ALA A 33 -8.47 6.73 12.36
N PRO A 34 -7.63 7.73 12.08
CA PRO A 34 -6.38 7.93 12.81
C PRO A 34 -6.56 7.89 14.33
N GLY A 35 -5.57 7.35 15.05
CA GLY A 35 -5.63 7.13 16.50
C GLY A 35 -6.46 5.93 16.96
N THR A 36 -7.20 5.24 16.08
CA THR A 36 -7.97 4.04 16.46
C THR A 36 -7.19 2.75 16.25
N PHE A 37 -7.65 1.67 16.88
CA PHE A 37 -7.13 0.32 16.64
C PHE A 37 -7.25 -0.11 15.17
N GLY A 38 -8.36 0.21 14.48
CA GLY A 38 -8.52 -0.17 13.07
C GLY A 38 -7.47 0.48 12.15
N CYS A 39 -7.07 1.72 12.43
CA CYS A 39 -5.99 2.37 11.69
C CYS A 39 -4.60 1.75 12.02
N HIS A 40 -4.36 1.39 13.29
CA HIS A 40 -3.17 0.66 13.69
C HIS A 40 -3.06 -0.70 12.97
N GLU A 41 -4.15 -1.45 12.86
CA GLU A 41 -4.16 -2.74 12.17
C GLU A 41 -3.82 -2.60 10.69
N ALA A 42 -4.27 -1.53 10.03
CA ALA A 42 -3.86 -1.24 8.66
C ALA A 42 -2.35 -1.00 8.56
N MET A 43 -1.79 -0.16 9.44
CA MET A 43 -0.34 0.10 9.53
C MET A 43 0.45 -1.19 9.77
N HIS A 44 0.00 -2.02 10.72
CA HIS A 44 0.63 -3.29 11.06
C HIS A 44 0.56 -4.29 9.91
N THR A 45 -0.59 -4.41 9.25
CA THR A 45 -0.73 -5.30 8.08
C THR A 45 0.20 -4.87 6.95
N THR A 46 0.37 -3.57 6.72
CA THR A 46 1.36 -3.06 5.75
C THR A 46 2.79 -3.43 6.15
N SER A 47 3.14 -3.38 7.44
CA SER A 47 4.48 -3.80 7.88
C SER A 47 4.74 -5.29 7.66
N LEU A 48 3.73 -6.15 7.87
CA LEU A 48 3.85 -7.58 7.57
C LEU A 48 4.16 -7.82 6.08
N MET A 49 3.49 -7.09 5.19
CA MET A 49 3.74 -7.21 3.74
C MET A 49 5.11 -6.67 3.34
N LEU A 50 5.58 -5.63 4.02
CA LEU A 50 6.93 -5.08 3.84
C LEU A 50 7.98 -6.13 4.18
N ASP A 51 7.86 -6.75 5.37
CA ASP A 51 8.76 -7.81 5.84
C ASP A 51 8.73 -9.01 4.88
N MET A 52 7.54 -9.44 4.43
CA MET A 52 7.43 -10.53 3.46
C MET A 52 8.11 -10.21 2.11
N THR A 53 8.04 -8.96 1.67
CA THR A 53 8.67 -8.54 0.41
C THR A 53 10.20 -8.54 0.55
N ASP A 54 10.71 -8.04 1.68
CA ASP A 54 12.15 -7.97 1.95
C ASP A 54 12.78 -9.35 2.20
N ASP A 55 12.23 -10.10 3.16
CA ASP A 55 12.80 -11.36 3.64
C ASP A 55 12.54 -12.55 2.70
N HIS A 56 11.44 -12.51 1.93
CA HIS A 56 11.07 -13.62 1.06
C HIS A 56 11.16 -13.29 -0.42
N LEU A 57 10.51 -12.21 -0.88
CA LEU A 57 10.42 -11.97 -2.32
C LEU A 57 11.77 -11.52 -2.91
N LEU A 58 12.41 -10.53 -2.31
CA LEU A 58 13.70 -10.00 -2.78
C LEU A 58 14.85 -11.00 -2.61
N GLN A 59 14.73 -11.94 -1.68
CA GLN A 59 15.69 -13.03 -1.50
C GLN A 59 15.40 -14.25 -2.37
N HIS A 60 14.27 -14.30 -3.08
CA HIS A 60 13.88 -15.48 -3.84
C HIS A 60 14.84 -15.69 -5.03
N PRO A 61 15.40 -16.90 -5.24
CA PRO A 61 16.40 -17.13 -6.28
C PRO A 61 15.97 -16.74 -7.70
N ALA A 62 14.70 -16.95 -8.05
CA ALA A 62 14.18 -16.53 -9.36
C ALA A 62 14.06 -15.01 -9.51
N ILE A 63 13.85 -14.28 -8.42
CA ILE A 63 13.81 -12.81 -8.41
C ILE A 63 15.23 -12.26 -8.50
N VAL A 64 16.17 -12.81 -7.73
CA VAL A 64 17.59 -12.40 -7.77
C VAL A 64 18.25 -12.71 -9.11
N ALA A 65 17.87 -13.81 -9.76
CA ALA A 65 18.44 -14.23 -11.04
C ALA A 65 18.02 -13.35 -12.23
N ASP A 66 16.95 -12.57 -12.11
CA ASP A 66 16.42 -11.73 -13.18
C ASP A 66 16.37 -10.25 -12.75
N PRO A 67 17.13 -9.35 -13.42
CA PRO A 67 17.21 -7.95 -13.00
C PRO A 67 15.90 -7.19 -13.15
N GLU A 68 15.02 -7.57 -14.09
CA GLU A 68 13.71 -6.93 -14.23
C GLU A 68 12.80 -7.33 -13.06
N PHE A 69 12.82 -8.61 -12.68
CA PHE A 69 12.04 -9.08 -11.54
C PHE A 69 12.53 -8.48 -10.23
N TYR A 70 13.85 -8.41 -10.02
CA TYR A 70 14.41 -7.77 -8.83
C TYR A 70 14.01 -6.30 -8.73
N ARG A 71 14.06 -5.56 -9.85
CA ARG A 71 13.62 -4.15 -9.89
C ARG A 71 12.14 -4.01 -9.53
N LEU A 72 11.27 -4.82 -10.13
CA LEU A 72 9.82 -4.77 -9.87
C LEU A 72 9.50 -5.14 -8.41
N ALA A 73 10.16 -6.16 -7.85
CA ALA A 73 10.00 -6.52 -6.45
C ALA A 73 10.46 -5.39 -5.51
N GLY A 74 11.55 -4.70 -5.85
CA GLY A 74 12.01 -3.52 -5.14
C GLY A 74 11.01 -2.37 -5.18
N GLU A 75 10.38 -2.11 -6.33
CA GLU A 75 9.32 -1.09 -6.45
C GLU A 75 8.11 -1.41 -5.57
N VAL A 76 7.74 -2.69 -5.43
CA VAL A 76 6.70 -3.12 -4.50
C VAL A 76 7.10 -2.85 -3.04
N HIS A 77 8.34 -3.17 -2.66
CA HIS A 77 8.85 -2.90 -1.31
C HIS A 77 8.79 -1.40 -0.99
N GLU A 78 9.29 -0.56 -1.89
CA GLU A 78 9.27 0.91 -1.73
C GLU A 78 7.84 1.46 -1.65
N ALA A 79 6.92 0.95 -2.45
CA ALA A 79 5.51 1.36 -2.39
C ALA A 79 4.85 0.98 -1.06
N LEU A 80 5.14 -0.22 -0.54
CA LEU A 80 4.67 -0.66 0.78
C LEU A 80 5.29 0.17 1.91
N PHE A 81 6.58 0.50 1.81
CA PHE A 81 7.25 1.36 2.78
C PHE A 81 6.64 2.76 2.80
N ALA A 82 6.41 3.36 1.64
CA ALA A 82 5.74 4.65 1.52
C ALA A 82 4.32 4.62 2.11
N LEU A 83 3.56 3.55 1.87
CA LEU A 83 2.23 3.37 2.48
C LEU A 83 2.31 3.25 4.00
N TYR A 84 3.25 2.46 4.53
CA TYR A 84 3.47 2.31 5.97
C TYR A 84 3.75 3.67 6.64
N GLN A 85 4.67 4.46 6.06
CA GLN A 85 4.98 5.80 6.55
C GLN A 85 3.77 6.74 6.48
N ALA A 86 3.04 6.75 5.36
CA ALA A 86 1.87 7.61 5.18
C ALA A 86 0.74 7.28 6.16
N ILE A 87 0.54 6.00 6.50
CA ILE A 87 -0.41 5.60 7.55
C ILE A 87 0.12 6.05 8.92
N GLY A 88 1.38 5.74 9.23
CA GLY A 88 2.01 6.08 10.52
C GLY A 88 1.98 7.58 10.83
N GLU A 89 2.31 8.42 9.84
CA GLU A 89 2.26 9.89 9.96
C GLU A 89 0.86 10.38 10.35
N LYS A 90 -0.18 9.85 9.70
CA LYS A 90 -1.56 10.23 10.01
C LYS A 90 -2.01 9.66 11.35
N HIS A 91 -1.70 8.39 11.61
CA HIS A 91 -2.14 7.66 12.80
C HIS A 91 -1.57 8.24 14.10
N LEU A 92 -0.32 8.73 14.05
CA LEU A 92 0.42 9.27 15.18
C LEU A 92 0.33 10.81 15.30
N ALA A 93 -0.36 11.48 14.37
CA ALA A 93 -0.59 12.91 14.47
C ALA A 93 -1.57 13.20 15.63
N ASP A 94 -1.21 14.16 16.48
CA ASP A 94 -2.02 14.64 17.63
C ASP A 94 -3.39 15.21 17.22
#